data_AF-A0A0G4GPT6-F1
#
_entry.id   AF-A0A0G4GPT6-F1
#
_cell.length_a   1.000
_cell.length_b   1.000
_cell.length_c   1.000
_cell.angle_alpha   90.00
_cell.angle_beta   90.00
_cell.angle_gamma   90.00
#
_symmetry.space_group_name_H-M   'P 1'
#
loop_
_entity.id
_entity.type
_entity.pdbx_description
1 polymer ?
#
loop_
_entity_poly.entity_id
_entity_poly.type
_entity_poly.pdbx_seq_one_letter_code
_entity_poly.pdbx_strand_id
1 'polypeptide(L)'
;MTKHVETYEKEEKGKEEEGEEEEEDTDEREEEVVDNEEENEGKNEERCAACGIGGAESRLLKCSGCLRVKYCSKVCQKRHWTDHRPDCDISLRA
;
A
#
# COMPACT_ATOMS: atom_id res chain seq x y z
N MET A 1 2.25 -7.33 -48.10
CA MET A 1 1.24 -8.40 -47.92
C MET A 1 1.79 -9.33 -46.85
N THR A 2 1.37 -9.07 -45.62
CA THR A 2 1.74 -9.78 -44.40
C THR A 2 1.29 -11.23 -44.48
N LYS A 3 2.24 -12.17 -44.44
CA LYS A 3 1.95 -13.58 -44.13
C LYS A 3 2.17 -13.74 -42.63
N HIS A 4 1.09 -13.66 -41.85
CA HIS A 4 1.10 -14.10 -40.46
C HIS A 4 0.64 -15.56 -40.46
N VAL A 5 1.50 -16.44 -39.98
CA VAL A 5 1.22 -17.86 -39.81
C VAL A 5 0.54 -17.99 -38.46
N GLU A 6 -0.73 -18.40 -38.48
CA GLU A 6 -1.48 -18.77 -37.29
C GLU A 6 -1.15 -20.23 -36.95
N THR A 7 -0.40 -20.43 -35.87
CA THR A 7 -0.31 -21.73 -35.20
C THR A 7 -0.20 -21.50 -33.70
N TYR A 8 -1.31 -21.69 -32.99
CA TYR A 8 -1.36 -21.79 -31.54
C TYR A 8 -2.11 -23.08 -31.19
N GLU A 9 -1.39 -24.04 -30.63
CA GLU A 9 -1.92 -25.26 -30.00
C GLU A 9 -1.97 -25.02 -28.49
N LYS A 10 -3.12 -25.30 -27.83
CA LYS A 10 -3.16 -25.84 -26.45
C LYS A 10 -4.57 -26.28 -26.01
N GLU A 11 -4.85 -27.55 -26.25
CA GLU A 11 -5.21 -28.61 -25.29
C GLU A 11 -6.00 -28.36 -23.97
N GLU A 12 -7.02 -29.22 -23.82
CA GLU A 12 -7.49 -29.98 -22.62
C GLU A 12 -8.54 -29.37 -21.67
N LYS A 13 -9.72 -30.03 -21.59
CA LYS A 13 -10.45 -30.22 -20.32
C LYS A 13 -11.52 -31.34 -20.39
N GLY A 14 -11.25 -32.46 -19.73
CA GLY A 14 -12.24 -33.46 -19.32
C GLY A 14 -12.61 -33.31 -17.83
N LYS A 15 -13.85 -33.62 -17.46
CA LYS A 15 -14.33 -33.77 -16.08
C LYS A 15 -15.57 -34.69 -16.03
N GLU A 16 -15.41 -35.82 -15.35
CA GLU A 16 -16.37 -36.75 -14.73
C GLU A 16 -15.70 -37.11 -13.38
N GLU A 17 -16.28 -37.45 -12.23
CA GLU A 17 -17.64 -37.72 -11.74
C GLU A 17 -17.57 -37.65 -10.18
N GLU A 18 -18.72 -37.78 -9.52
CA GLU A 18 -19.01 -37.54 -8.09
C GLU A 18 -18.86 -38.79 -7.18
N GLY A 19 -18.86 -38.58 -5.85
CA GLY A 19 -19.05 -39.57 -4.75
C GLY A 19 -18.35 -39.10 -3.45
N GLU A 20 -19.02 -38.63 -2.37
CA GLU A 20 -19.75 -39.36 -1.28
C GLU A 20 -18.81 -40.33 -0.50
N GLU A 21 -18.60 -40.32 0.84
CA GLU A 21 -19.38 -39.96 2.05
C GLU A 21 -18.43 -39.84 3.32
N GLU A 22 -18.87 -39.05 4.33
CA GLU A 22 -18.91 -39.23 5.83
C GLU A 22 -17.68 -39.79 6.63
N GLU A 23 -17.34 -39.47 7.90
CA GLU A 23 -17.82 -38.60 8.99
C GLU A 23 -16.75 -38.50 10.12
N GLU A 24 -16.81 -37.40 10.89
CA GLU A 24 -16.50 -37.13 12.32
C GLU A 24 -15.30 -37.78 13.08
N ASP A 25 -14.42 -36.93 13.66
CA ASP A 25 -13.86 -37.14 15.00
C ASP A 25 -13.47 -35.78 15.63
N THR A 26 -14.19 -35.40 16.68
CA THR A 26 -13.94 -34.20 17.49
C THR A 26 -13.03 -34.56 18.66
N ASP A 27 -11.84 -33.95 18.74
CA ASP A 27 -11.04 -33.98 19.97
C ASP A 27 -10.74 -32.55 20.42
N GLU A 28 -11.31 -32.21 21.57
CA GLU A 28 -11.18 -30.95 22.29
C GLU A 28 -9.78 -30.85 22.91
N ARG A 29 -8.99 -29.87 22.47
CA ARG A 29 -7.93 -29.33 23.33
C ARG A 29 -7.77 -27.84 23.12
N GLU A 30 -8.23 -27.11 24.12
CA GLU A 30 -8.07 -25.67 24.31
C GLU A 30 -6.59 -25.30 24.20
N GLU A 31 -6.20 -24.69 23.08
CA GLU A 31 -4.94 -23.96 22.98
C GLU A 31 -5.25 -22.47 23.17
N GLU A 32 -4.99 -22.04 24.39
CA GLU A 32 -4.72 -20.69 24.84
C GLU A 32 -4.33 -19.71 23.71
N VAL A 33 -5.30 -18.88 23.33
CA VAL A 33 -5.10 -17.65 22.56
C VAL A 33 -4.27 -16.69 23.41
N VAL A 34 -2.94 -16.75 23.25
CA VAL A 34 -2.05 -15.71 23.74
C VAL A 34 -2.28 -14.45 22.93
N ASP A 35 -3.10 -13.56 23.52
CA ASP A 35 -3.19 -12.14 23.22
C ASP A 35 -1.79 -11.56 23.00
N ASN A 36 -1.45 -11.34 21.74
CA ASN A 36 -0.42 -10.40 21.35
C ASN A 36 -0.88 -9.69 20.08
N GLU A 37 -2.08 -9.10 20.14
CA GLU A 37 -2.41 -8.00 19.25
C GLU A 37 -1.59 -6.81 19.74
N GLU A 38 -0.35 -6.75 19.22
CA GLU A 38 0.57 -5.65 19.38
C GLU A 38 -0.17 -4.37 19.00
N GLU A 39 -0.71 -3.71 20.03
CA GLU A 39 -1.32 -2.41 19.99
C GLU A 39 -0.20 -1.42 19.67
N ASN A 40 0.19 -1.34 18.40
CA ASN A 40 1.19 -0.38 17.98
C ASN A 40 0.80 0.31 16.67
N GLU A 41 0.06 1.38 16.94
CA GLU A 41 0.33 2.72 16.43
C GLU A 41 -0.19 3.03 15.04
N GLY A 42 -1.10 4.01 15.01
CA GLY A 42 -1.55 4.71 13.83
C GLY A 42 -0.36 5.14 12.97
N LYS A 43 -0.07 4.31 11.97
CA LYS A 43 0.81 4.63 10.86
C LYS A 43 0.14 5.77 10.12
N ASN A 44 0.44 6.99 10.54
CA ASN A 44 0.13 8.19 9.80
C ASN A 44 0.81 8.02 8.44
N GLU A 45 0.04 7.57 7.45
CA GLU A 45 0.48 7.43 6.07
C GLU A 45 0.84 8.81 5.57
N GLU A 46 2.09 9.18 5.78
CA GLU A 46 2.57 10.47 5.36
C GLU A 46 2.55 10.48 3.83
N ARG A 47 1.77 11.41 3.28
CA ARG A 47 1.58 11.58 1.85
C ARG A 47 2.20 12.88 1.40
N CYS A 48 2.67 12.89 0.15
CA CYS A 48 3.15 14.11 -0.47
C CYS A 48 1.99 15.12 -0.58
N ALA A 49 2.14 16.30 0.00
CA ALA A 49 1.13 17.35 -0.06
C ALA A 49 0.81 17.81 -1.50
N ALA A 50 1.71 17.58 -2.46
CA ALA A 50 1.56 18.04 -3.85
C ALA A 50 0.99 16.99 -4.82
N CYS A 51 1.11 15.69 -4.52
CA CYS A 51 0.66 14.63 -5.44
C CYS A 51 -0.11 13.51 -4.76
N GLY A 52 -0.24 13.53 -3.43
CA GLY A 52 -0.92 12.49 -2.66
C GLY A 52 -0.17 11.16 -2.56
N ILE A 53 0.88 10.95 -3.36
CA ILE A 53 1.68 9.72 -3.35
C ILE A 53 2.57 9.70 -2.10
N GLY A 54 2.51 8.61 -1.36
CA GLY A 54 3.29 8.36 -0.15
C GLY A 54 2.75 7.13 0.59
N GLY A 55 3.31 6.85 1.75
CA GLY A 55 2.99 5.66 2.55
C GLY A 55 4.06 5.44 3.61
N ALA A 56 3.87 4.45 4.47
CA ALA A 56 4.73 4.17 5.63
C ALA A 56 6.24 4.07 5.29
N GLU A 57 6.59 3.62 4.07
CA GLU A 57 7.98 3.47 3.63
C GLU A 57 8.49 4.62 2.73
N SER A 58 7.63 5.59 2.40
CA SER A 58 8.02 6.68 1.49
C SER A 58 8.89 7.71 2.21
N ARG A 59 10.14 7.88 1.77
CA ARG A 59 11.02 8.95 2.25
C ARG A 59 10.52 10.31 1.77
N LEU A 60 9.72 10.99 2.59
CA LEU A 60 9.27 12.34 2.30
C LEU A 60 10.20 13.40 2.89
N LEU A 61 10.43 14.45 2.11
CA LEU A 61 11.20 15.63 2.47
C LEU A 61 10.28 16.65 3.13
N LYS A 62 10.59 17.04 4.36
CA LYS A 62 9.92 18.15 5.04
C LYS A 62 10.23 19.46 4.31
N CYS A 63 9.26 20.39 4.28
CA CYS A 63 9.51 21.76 3.84
C CYS A 63 10.64 22.35 4.67
N SER A 64 11.71 22.82 4.04
CA SER A 64 12.86 23.37 4.78
C SER A 64 12.48 24.57 5.63
N GLY A 65 11.44 25.33 5.25
CA GLY A 65 10.92 26.50 5.95
C GLY A 65 10.21 26.15 7.25
N CYS A 66 9.02 25.56 7.13
CA CYS A 66 8.14 25.32 8.27
C CYS A 66 8.27 23.92 8.90
N LEU A 67 8.95 22.98 8.24
CA LEU A 67 9.10 21.57 8.66
C LEU A 67 7.78 20.76 8.84
N ARG A 68 6.61 21.36 8.59
CA ARG A 68 5.28 20.74 8.80
C ARG A 68 4.82 19.88 7.62
N VAL A 69 4.79 20.46 6.42
CA VAL A 69 4.34 19.75 5.20
C VAL A 69 5.47 18.94 4.58
N LYS A 70 5.12 17.83 3.94
CA LYS A 70 6.07 16.84 3.40
C LYS A 70 5.84 16.62 1.90
N TYR A 71 6.94 16.37 1.18
CA TYR A 71 6.95 16.22 -0.27
C TYR A 71 7.84 15.05 -0.68
N CYS A 72 7.44 14.27 -1.68
CA CYS A 72 8.28 13.20 -2.21
C CYS A 72 9.51 13.71 -2.98
N SER A 73 9.50 14.98 -3.40
CA SER A 73 10.60 15.59 -4.16
C SER A 73 10.58 17.12 -4.06
N LYS A 74 11.72 17.74 -4.37
CA LYS A 74 11.83 19.20 -4.55
C LYS A 74 10.92 19.72 -5.67
N VAL A 75 10.62 18.88 -6.68
CA VAL A 75 9.70 19.23 -7.78
C VAL A 75 8.28 19.38 -7.23
N CYS A 76 7.83 18.43 -6.42
CA CYS A 76 6.53 18.49 -5.74
C CYS A 76 6.44 19.70 -4.80
N GLN A 77 7.49 19.99 -4.03
CA GLN A 77 7.54 21.19 -3.19
C GLN A 77 7.38 22.48 -4.00
N LYS A 78 8.11 22.63 -5.12
CA LYS A 78 8.03 23.83 -5.97
C LYS A 78 6.65 23.97 -6.63
N ARG A 79 6.05 22.86 -7.08
CA ARG A 79 4.72 22.86 -7.70
C ARG A 79 3.64 23.32 -6.73
N HIS A 80 3.69 22.83 -5.49
CA HIS A 80 2.74 23.20 -4.43
C HIS A 80 3.09 24.51 -3.72
N TRP A 81 4.17 25.20 -4.12
CA TRP A 81 4.65 26.38 -3.38
C TRP A 81 3.67 27.55 -3.43
N THR A 82 2.96 27.75 -4.53
CA THR A 82 1.96 28.84 -4.64
C THR A 82 0.90 28.73 -3.56
N ASP A 83 0.47 27.50 -3.27
CA ASP A 83 -0.59 27.20 -2.32
C ASP A 83 -0.05 27.09 -0.89
N HIS A 84 1.17 26.55 -0.75
CA HIS A 84 1.81 26.39 0.57
C HIS A 84 2.38 27.70 1.13
N ARG A 85 2.90 28.60 0.30
CA ARG A 85 3.60 29.83 0.71
C ARG A 85 2.85 30.68 1.74
N PRO A 86 1.54 31.01 1.58
CA PRO A 86 0.83 31.85 2.55
C PRO A 86 0.81 31.22 3.95
N ASP A 87 0.75 29.90 4.04
CA ASP A 87 0.72 29.14 5.30
C ASP A 87 2.11 28.66 5.74
N CYS A 88 3.20 29.08 5.09
CA CYS A 88 4.54 28.62 5.44
C CYS A 88 5.12 29.45 6.60
N ASP A 89 4.93 28.99 7.84
CA ASP A 89 5.53 29.62 9.02
C ASP A 89 6.98 29.16 9.24
N ILE A 90 7.93 30.08 9.06
CA ILE A 90 9.38 29.81 9.14
C ILE A 90 9.90 29.95 10.58
N SER A 91 9.08 30.45 11.50
CA SER A 91 9.44 30.73 12.90
C SER A 91 9.82 29.47 13.69
N LEU A 92 9.49 28.29 13.16
CA LEU A 92 9.77 26.98 13.76
C LEU A 92 11.22 26.49 13.55
N ARG A 93 12.09 27.30 12.94
CA ARG A 93 13.53 27.01 12.82
C ARG A 93 14.24 27.42 14.11
N ALA A 94 14.35 26.48 15.05
CA ALA A 94 15.23 26.58 16.21
C ALA A 94 16.70 26.37 15.82
#